data_AF-A0A2J1DTS5-F1
#
_entry.id   AF-A0A2J1DTS5-F1
#
_cell.length_a   1.000
_cell.length_b   1.000
_cell.length_c   1.000
_cell.angle_alpha   90.00
_cell.angle_beta   90.00
_cell.angle_gamma   90.00
#
_symmetry.space_group_name_H-M   'P 1'
#
loop_
_entity.id
_entity.type
_entity.pdbx_description
1 polymer ?
#
loop_
_entity_poly.entity_id
_entity_poly.type
_entity_poly.pdbx_seq_one_letter_code
_entity_poly.pdbx_strand_id
1 'polypeptide(L)'
;SPAGAWRIMWRDHGKTQSPNAGWPMATAAGALEVCLEKVGHYSLGDDIRPLLPQTISRSLVLINNAGCIWVLISVGVIYFARIA
;
A
#
# COMPACT_ATOMS: atom_id res chain seq x y z
N SER A 1 -10.25 -2.41 -3.60
CA SER A 1 -11.10 -2.57 -2.38
C SER A 1 -10.26 -2.97 -1.15
N PRO A 2 -10.75 -2.87 0.11
CA PRO A 2 -9.99 -3.32 1.29
C PRO A 2 -9.63 -4.81 1.27
N ALA A 3 -10.57 -5.67 0.90
CA ALA A 3 -10.32 -7.11 0.73
C ALA A 3 -9.30 -7.38 -0.39
N GLY A 4 -9.38 -6.63 -1.50
CA GLY A 4 -8.39 -6.68 -2.57
C GLY A 4 -6.99 -6.26 -2.10
N ALA A 5 -6.90 -5.17 -1.35
CA ALA A 5 -5.63 -4.69 -0.78
C ALA A 5 -4.97 -5.77 0.08
N TRP A 6 -5.73 -6.40 0.99
CA TRP A 6 -5.21 -7.45 1.86
C TRP A 6 -4.79 -8.70 1.09
N ARG A 7 -5.62 -9.16 0.14
CA ARG A 7 -5.33 -10.33 -0.70
C ARG A 7 -4.05 -10.13 -1.50
N ILE A 8 -3.91 -8.98 -2.18
CA ILE A 8 -2.73 -8.70 -2.99
C ILE A 8 -1.49 -8.48 -2.12
N MET A 9 -1.63 -7.76 -1.01
CA MET A 9 -0.53 -7.59 -0.04
C MET A 9 0.08 -8.93 0.33
N TRP A 10 -0.73 -9.88 0.82
CA TRP A 10 -0.25 -11.20 1.22
C TRP A 10 0.29 -12.03 0.06
N ARG A 11 -0.31 -11.94 -1.13
CA ARG A 11 0.11 -12.71 -2.30
C ARG A 11 1.45 -12.23 -2.88
N ASP A 12 1.65 -10.90 -2.92
CA ASP A 12 2.68 -10.29 -3.77
C ASP A 12 3.80 -9.59 -2.99
N HIS A 13 3.70 -9.43 -1.66
CA HIS A 13 4.74 -8.71 -0.88
C HIS A 13 6.15 -9.31 -1.02
N GLY A 14 6.25 -10.62 -1.31
CA GLY A 14 7.53 -11.32 -1.48
C GLY A 14 8.15 -11.20 -2.87
N LYS A 15 7.46 -10.61 -3.85
CA LYS A 15 7.94 -10.51 -5.23
C LYS A 15 9.03 -9.45 -5.43
N THR A 16 9.20 -8.56 -4.46
CA THR A 16 10.19 -7.48 -4.54
C THR A 16 11.51 -7.92 -3.91
N GLN A 17 12.63 -7.43 -4.45
CA GLN A 17 13.97 -7.74 -3.93
C GLN A 17 14.19 -7.25 -2.49
N SER A 18 13.56 -6.13 -2.12
CA SER A 18 13.60 -5.64 -0.74
C SER A 18 12.45 -6.24 0.06
N PRO A 19 12.71 -6.89 1.21
CA PRO A 19 11.66 -7.44 2.06
C PRO A 19 10.73 -6.34 2.61
N ASN A 20 11.19 -5.09 2.63
CA ASN A 20 10.43 -3.95 3.15
C ASN A 20 9.62 -3.24 2.05
N ALA A 21 9.98 -3.40 0.77
CA ALA A 21 9.34 -2.66 -0.31
C ALA A 21 8.00 -3.28 -0.74
N GLY A 22 7.89 -4.60 -0.73
CA GLY A 22 6.75 -5.29 -1.33
C GLY A 22 5.44 -5.12 -0.56
N TRP A 23 5.48 -5.05 0.77
CA TRP A 23 4.28 -4.87 1.59
C TRP A 23 3.47 -3.62 1.23
N PRO A 24 4.03 -2.39 1.28
CA PRO A 24 3.26 -1.19 0.92
C PRO A 24 2.86 -1.17 -0.56
N MET A 25 3.73 -1.62 -1.47
CA MET A 25 3.46 -1.56 -2.91
C MET A 25 2.37 -2.54 -3.35
N ALA A 26 2.41 -3.79 -2.86
CA ALA A 26 1.38 -4.79 -3.14
C ALA A 26 0.03 -4.39 -2.52
N THR A 27 0.03 -3.83 -1.31
CA THR A 27 -1.18 -3.28 -0.69
C THR A 27 -1.80 -2.18 -1.55
N ALA A 28 -0.98 -1.22 -2.02
CA ALA A 28 -1.44 -0.13 -2.87
C ALA A 28 -2.00 -0.64 -4.20
N ALA A 29 -1.32 -1.59 -4.85
CA ALA A 29 -1.78 -2.22 -6.08
C ALA A 29 -3.17 -2.87 -5.91
N GLY A 30 -3.38 -3.63 -4.84
CA GLY A 30 -4.68 -4.24 -4.54
C GLY A 30 -5.77 -3.26 -4.10
N ALA A 31 -5.40 -2.17 -3.42
CA ALA A 31 -6.32 -1.12 -3.02
C ALA A 31 -6.85 -0.35 -4.24
N LEU A 32 -5.94 -0.01 -5.16
CA LEU A 32 -6.21 0.73 -6.39
C LEU A 32 -6.75 -0.14 -7.53
N GLU A 33 -6.71 -1.47 -7.37
CA GLU A 33 -7.14 -2.46 -8.37
C GLU A 33 -6.36 -2.34 -9.69
N VAL A 34 -5.04 -2.15 -9.58
CA VAL A 34 -4.11 -1.99 -10.72
C VAL A 34 -2.96 -2.98 -10.62
N CYS A 35 -2.28 -3.21 -11.74
CA CYS A 35 -0.99 -3.91 -11.78
C CYS A 35 0.16 -2.90 -11.78
N LEU A 36 1.04 -2.97 -10.78
CA LEU A 36 2.29 -2.20 -10.74
C LEU A 36 3.43 -3.09 -11.22
N GLU A 37 4.01 -2.75 -12.37
CA GLU A 37 5.11 -3.50 -12.97
C GLU A 37 6.42 -2.69 -12.92
N LYS A 38 7.49 -3.40 -12.60
CA LYS A 38 8.85 -3.01 -12.99
C LYS A 38 9.36 -4.06 -13.97
N VAL A 39 9.58 -3.64 -15.22
CA VAL A 39 9.98 -4.52 -16.33
C VAL A 39 11.17 -5.39 -15.93
N GLY A 40 11.04 -6.70 -16.15
CA GLY A 40 12.06 -7.70 -15.83
C GLY A 40 12.31 -7.96 -14.33
N HIS A 41 11.50 -7.39 -13.43
CA HIS A 41 11.69 -7.55 -11.98
C HIS A 41 10.45 -8.10 -11.28
N TYR A 42 9.34 -7.37 -11.31
CA TYR A 42 8.14 -7.76 -10.59
C TYR A 42 6.87 -7.20 -11.23
N SER A 43 5.77 -7.89 -10.95
CA SER A 43 4.40 -7.45 -11.21
C SER A 43 3.58 -7.68 -9.93
N LEU A 44 3.02 -6.59 -9.41
CA LEU A 44 2.26 -6.56 -8.15
C LEU A 44 0.81 -6.17 -8.44
N GLY A 45 -0.15 -6.94 -7.93
CA GLY A 45 -1.58 -6.72 -8.17
C GLY A 45 -2.12 -7.40 -9.41
N ASP A 46 -3.33 -6.99 -9.80
CA ASP A 46 -4.10 -7.53 -10.92
C ASP A 46 -4.54 -6.33 -11.79
N ASP A 47 -4.49 -6.45 -13.11
CA ASP A 47 -4.87 -5.39 -14.05
C ASP A 47 -6.40 -5.28 -14.21
N ILE A 48 -7.08 -4.99 -13.09
CA ILE A 48 -8.55 -4.85 -13.03
C ILE A 48 -8.97 -3.45 -13.55
N ARG A 49 -8.14 -2.44 -13.30
CA ARG A 49 -8.31 -1.07 -13.79
C ARG A 49 -7.03 -0.62 -14.51
N PRO A 50 -7.16 0.11 -15.62
CA PRO A 50 -5.99 0.61 -16.34
C PRO A 50 -5.22 1.65 -15.50
N LEU A 51 -3.90 1.69 -15.70
CA LEU A 51 -3.06 2.77 -15.20
C LEU A 51 -3.34 4.05 -15.97
N LEU A 52 -3.94 5.02 -15.30
CA LEU A 52 -4.26 6.34 -15.85
C LEU A 52 -3.60 7.42 -15.00
N PRO A 53 -3.41 8.65 -15.51
CA PRO A 53 -2.89 9.76 -14.71
C PRO A 53 -3.69 10.00 -13.42
N GLN A 54 -5.01 9.77 -13.41
CA GLN A 54 -5.83 9.90 -12.20
C GLN A 54 -5.47 8.87 -11.12
N THR A 55 -4.84 7.75 -11.46
CA THR A 55 -4.33 6.76 -10.51
C THR A 55 -3.25 7.37 -9.62
N ILE A 56 -2.47 8.33 -10.12
CA ILE A 56 -1.49 9.08 -9.31
C ILE A 56 -2.22 9.83 -8.20
N SER A 57 -3.24 10.61 -8.53
CA SER A 57 -4.02 11.35 -7.52
C SER A 57 -4.68 10.42 -6.50
N ARG A 58 -5.24 9.29 -6.94
CA ARG A 58 -5.82 8.28 -6.04
C ARG A 58 -4.77 7.65 -5.12
N SER A 59 -3.58 7.38 -5.64
CA SER A 59 -2.47 6.83 -4.84
C SER A 59 -1.99 7.83 -3.78
N LEU A 60 -1.95 9.13 -4.10
CA LEU A 60 -1.60 10.18 -3.15
C LEU A 60 -2.62 10.28 -2.03
N VAL A 61 -3.93 10.25 -2.35
CA VAL A 61 -4.99 10.22 -1.33
C VAL A 61 -4.86 9.01 -0.41
N LEU A 62 -4.61 7.83 -0.99
CA LEU A 62 -4.44 6.59 -0.23
C LEU A 62 -3.26 6.69 0.75
N ILE A 63 -2.09 7.12 0.27
CA ILE A 63 -0.86 7.22 1.07
C ILE A 63 -0.98 8.32 2.14
N ASN A 64 -1.56 9.48 1.81
CA ASN A 64 -1.77 10.54 2.80
C ASN A 64 -2.69 10.09 3.92
N ASN A 65 -3.82 9.46 3.59
CA ASN A 65 -4.75 8.97 4.61
C ASN A 65 -4.08 7.92 5.51
N ALA A 66 -3.34 6.97 4.93
CA ALA A 66 -2.57 5.99 5.68
C ALA A 66 -1.53 6.64 6.61
N GLY A 67 -0.80 7.65 6.11
CA GLY A 67 0.17 8.40 6.88
C GLY A 67 -0.46 9.17 8.06
N CYS A 68 -1.58 9.86 7.83
CA CYS A 68 -2.30 10.56 8.89
C CYS A 68 -2.77 9.60 9.99
N ILE A 69 -3.33 8.45 9.62
CA ILE A 69 -3.76 7.41 10.57
C ILE A 69 -2.55 6.91 11.37
N TRP A 70 -1.43 6.62 10.71
CA TRP A 70 -0.21 6.14 11.38
C TRP A 70 0.35 7.16 12.37
N VAL A 71 0.35 8.45 12.03
CA VAL A 71 0.77 9.52 12.93
C VAL A 71 -0.14 9.59 14.16
N LEU A 72 -1.47 9.54 13.97
CA LEU A 72 -2.42 9.57 15.09
C LEU A 72 -2.23 8.38 16.03
N ILE A 73 -2.05 7.17 15.49
CA ILE A 73 -1.76 5.97 16.28
C ILE A 73 -0.44 6.13 17.04
N SER A 74 0.62 6.60 16.37
CA SER A 74 1.94 6.78 16.98
C SER A 74 1.90 7.80 18.13
N VAL A 75 1.23 8.94 17.93
CA VAL A 75 1.01 9.96 18.96
C VAL A 75 0.24 9.38 20.13
N GLY A 76 -0.84 8.63 19.87
CA GLY A 76 -1.62 7.96 20.90
C GLY A 76 -0.76 7.01 21.74
N VAL A 77 0.00 6.13 21.11
CA VAL A 77 0.90 5.18 21.79
C VAL A 77 1.92 5.92 22.66
N ILE A 78 2.55 6.98 22.13
CA ILE A 78 3.51 7.78 22.88
C ILE A 78 2.83 8.45 24.09
N TYR A 79 1.65 9.03 23.90
CA TYR A 79 0.90 9.66 24.98
C TYR A 79 0.55 8.67 26.10
N PHE A 80 -0.01 7.51 25.75
CA PHE A 80 -0.34 6.47 26.72
C PHE A 80 0.90 5.95 27.47
N ALA A 81 2.01 5.71 26.77
CA ALA A 81 3.25 5.24 27.39
C ALA A 81 3.93 6.28 28.30
N ARG A 82 3.49 7.54 28.26
CA ARG A 82 3.99 8.63 29.12
C ARG A 82 3.12 8.86 30.36
N ILE A 83 1.87 8.41 30.34
CA ILE A 83 0.88 8.63 31.40
C ILE A 83 0.64 7.36 32.22
N ALA A 84 0.79 6.19 31.61
CA ALA A 84 0.88 4.91 32.31
C ALA A 84 2.25 4.77 32.98
#